data_AF-H1S5B7-F1
#
_entry.id   AF-H1S5B7-F1
#
_cell.length_a   1.000
_cell.length_b   1.000
_cell.length_c   1.000
_cell.angle_alpha   90.00
_cell.angle_beta   90.00
_cell.angle_gamma   90.00
#
_symmetry.space_group_name_H-M   'P 1'
#
loop_
_entity.id
_entity.type
_entity.pdbx_description
1 polymer ?
#
loop_
_entity_poly.entity_id
_entity_poly.type
_entity_poly.pdbx_seq_one_letter_code
_entity_poly.pdbx_strand_id
1 'polypeptide(L)'
;MKIALEPLRRDFSFVLHEVDVDADPAAVARFDELVPVLMAGSPDGPDGELCHYFLDEKRVRAWLAAHVGPLTAGRAGNGTADGA
;
A
#
# COMPACT_ATOMS: atom_id res chain seq x y z
N MET A 1 -12.05 3.08 -5.10
CA MET A 1 -10.59 2.86 -5.04
C MET A 1 -10.19 1.44 -4.66
N LYS A 2 -10.71 0.84 -3.58
CA LYS A 2 -10.40 -0.53 -3.10
C LYS A 2 -10.36 -1.61 -4.19
N ILE A 3 -11.39 -1.70 -5.04
CA ILE A 3 -11.47 -2.71 -6.12
C ILE A 3 -10.28 -2.59 -7.08
N ALA A 4 -9.85 -1.37 -7.38
CA ALA A 4 -8.72 -1.13 -8.28
C ALA A 4 -7.36 -1.55 -7.67
N LEU A 5 -7.29 -1.77 -6.36
CA LEU A 5 -6.11 -2.31 -5.68
C LEU A 5 -6.06 -3.84 -5.70
N GLU A 6 -7.17 -4.53 -5.98
CA GLU A 6 -7.20 -6.01 -5.99
C GLU A 6 -6.20 -6.65 -6.97
N PRO A 7 -6.02 -6.13 -8.21
CA PRO A 7 -5.02 -6.68 -9.13
C PRO A 7 -3.60 -6.62 -8.57
N LEU A 8 -3.26 -5.57 -7.81
CA LEU A 8 -1.94 -5.38 -7.23
C LEU A 8 -1.61 -6.44 -6.16
N ARG A 9 -2.64 -7.01 -5.52
CA ARG A 9 -2.45 -8.07 -4.52
C ARG A 9 -1.91 -9.38 -5.09
N ARG A 10 -1.93 -9.54 -6.42
CA ARG A 10 -1.28 -10.67 -7.10
C ARG A 10 0.24 -10.49 -7.18
N ASP A 11 0.69 -9.25 -7.33
CA ASP A 11 2.10 -8.91 -7.51
C ASP A 11 2.80 -8.54 -6.19
N PHE A 12 2.05 -8.04 -5.20
CA PHE A 12 2.57 -7.51 -3.95
C PHE A 12 1.76 -8.01 -2.74
N SER A 13 2.45 -8.36 -1.66
CA SER A 13 1.81 -8.74 -0.39
C SER A 13 1.59 -7.52 0.52
N PHE A 14 0.41 -6.91 0.46
CA PHE A 14 0.07 -5.77 1.32
C PHE A 14 -1.30 -5.92 1.98
N VAL A 15 -1.45 -5.28 3.14
CA VAL A 15 -2.72 -5.15 3.85
C VAL A 15 -3.33 -3.80 3.49
N LEU A 16 -4.65 -3.77 3.28
CA LEU A 16 -5.40 -2.52 3.08
C LEU A 16 -6.21 -2.27 4.34
N HIS A 17 -5.97 -1.13 4.98
CA HIS A 17 -6.77 -0.65 6.11
C HIS A 17 -7.75 0.40 5.60
N GLU A 18 -9.04 0.15 5.79
CA GLU A 18 -10.10 1.11 5.50
C GLU A 18 -10.38 1.92 6.76
N VAL A 19 -10.32 3.25 6.62
CA VAL A 19 -10.61 4.19 7.69
C VAL A 19 -11.83 5.00 7.26
N ASP A 20 -12.83 5.03 8.12
CA ASP A 20 -14.00 5.90 7.94
C ASP A 20 -13.61 7.32 8.36
N VAL A 21 -13.65 8.25 7.41
CA VAL A 21 -13.27 9.66 7.65
C VAL A 21 -14.28 10.33 8.57
N ASP A 22 -15.56 10.00 8.48
CA ASP A 22 -16.62 10.61 9.29
C ASP A 22 -16.55 10.17 10.76
N ALA A 23 -15.87 9.05 11.05
CA ALA A 23 -15.71 8.53 12.40
C ALA A 23 -14.60 9.22 13.21
N ASP A 24 -13.65 9.91 12.55
CA ASP A 24 -12.53 10.57 13.22
C ASP A 24 -12.43 12.06 12.85
N PRO A 25 -12.60 12.98 13.81
CA PRO A 25 -12.62 14.41 13.52
C PRO A 25 -11.28 14.95 13.00
N ALA A 26 -10.14 14.30 13.30
CA ALA A 26 -8.86 14.69 12.74
C ALA A 26 -8.72 14.24 11.28
N ALA A 27 -9.29 13.09 10.92
CA ALA A 27 -9.43 12.65 9.54
C ALA A 27 -10.37 13.60 8.76
N VAL A 28 -11.53 13.98 9.31
CA VAL A 28 -12.41 14.99 8.68
C VAL A 28 -11.64 16.29 8.46
N ALA A 29 -10.98 16.83 9.49
CA ALA A 29 -10.23 18.08 9.37
C ALA A 29 -9.10 18.03 8.33
N ARG A 30 -8.54 16.85 8.06
CA ARG A 30 -7.42 16.65 7.12
C ARG A 30 -7.87 16.32 5.70
N PHE A 31 -8.95 15.55 5.55
CA PHE A 31 -9.36 14.99 4.27
C PHE A 31 -10.72 15.51 3.80
N ASP A 32 -11.68 15.75 4.70
CA ASP A 32 -13.02 16.29 4.40
C ASP A 32 -13.61 15.70 3.10
N GLU A 33 -13.77 16.49 2.04
CA GLU A 33 -14.32 16.05 0.74
C GLU A 33 -13.34 15.28 -0.17
N LEU A 34 -12.05 15.11 0.19
CA LEU A 34 -11.02 14.44 -0.62
C LEU A 34 -11.20 12.92 -0.74
N VAL A 35 -12.25 12.36 -0.14
CA VAL A 35 -12.53 10.93 -0.16
C VAL A 35 -12.91 10.43 -1.57
N PRO A 36 -12.44 9.24 -2.01
CA PRO A 36 -11.50 8.34 -1.32
C PRO A 36 -10.03 8.80 -1.44
N VAL A 37 -9.27 8.69 -0.34
CA VAL A 37 -7.82 8.94 -0.25
C VAL A 37 -7.08 7.64 0.05
N LEU A 38 -5.92 7.42 -0.58
CA LEU A 38 -5.01 6.33 -0.25
C LEU A 38 -3.70 6.89 0.30
N MET A 39 -3.38 6.44 1.51
CA MET A 39 -2.12 6.73 2.20
C MET A 39 -1.15 5.56 2.08
N ALA A 40 0.14 5.86 2.07
CA ALA A 40 1.19 4.87 2.22
C ALA A 40 1.37 4.54 3.71
N GLY A 41 1.26 3.26 4.07
CA GLY A 41 1.38 2.82 5.46
C GLY A 41 0.26 3.35 6.36
N SER A 42 0.63 4.04 7.43
CA SER A 42 -0.30 4.62 8.41
C SER A 42 -0.58 6.10 8.07
N PRO A 43 -1.78 6.65 8.35
CA PRO A 43 -2.06 8.08 8.14
C PRO A 43 -1.14 9.04 8.93
N ASP A 44 -0.53 8.56 10.01
CA ASP A 44 0.48 9.28 10.81
C ASP A 44 1.93 8.95 10.37
N GLY A 45 2.08 8.03 9.42
CA GLY A 45 3.37 7.56 8.93
C GLY A 45 4.09 8.60 8.05
N PRO A 46 5.41 8.45 7.86
CA PRO A 46 6.23 9.40 7.11
C PRO A 46 5.96 9.38 5.60
N ASP A 47 5.31 8.32 5.09
CA ASP A 47 5.19 8.05 3.65
C ASP A 47 4.09 8.88 2.95
N GLY A 48 3.10 9.37 3.71
CA GLY A 48 2.11 10.34 3.24
C GLY A 48 1.05 9.83 2.25
N GLU A 49 0.40 10.76 1.53
CA GLU A 49 -0.67 10.49 0.56
C GLU A 49 -0.12 10.00 -0.79
N LEU A 50 -0.64 8.88 -1.29
CA LEU A 50 -0.31 8.32 -2.60
C LEU A 50 -1.25 8.83 -3.69
N CYS A 51 -2.55 8.94 -3.46
CA CYS A 51 -3.50 9.53 -4.40
C CYS A 51 -4.87 9.73 -3.74
N HIS A 52 -5.68 10.62 -4.34
CA HIS A 52 -7.07 10.87 -3.98
C HIS A 52 -7.97 10.82 -5.22
N TYR A 53 -9.27 10.61 -5.02
CA TYR A 53 -10.33 10.45 -6.04
C TYR A 53 -10.16 9.26 -7.00
N PHE A 54 -8.98 9.08 -7.60
CA PHE A 54 -8.64 8.04 -8.54
C PHE A 54 -7.35 7.31 -8.12
N LEU A 55 -7.26 6.03 -8.49
CA LEU A 55 -6.05 5.25 -8.24
C LEU A 55 -4.96 5.63 -9.25
N ASP A 56 -3.85 6.17 -8.75
CA ASP A 56 -2.60 6.22 -9.51
C ASP A 56 -1.85 4.89 -9.35
N GLU A 57 -2.17 3.93 -10.23
CA GLU A 57 -1.56 2.60 -10.18
C GLU A 57 -0.03 2.66 -10.28
N LYS A 58 0.52 3.60 -11.07
CA LYS A 58 1.98 3.71 -11.24
C LYS A 58 2.64 4.15 -9.94
N ARG A 59 2.10 5.17 -9.27
CA ARG A 59 2.63 5.67 -7.99
C ARG A 59 2.53 4.61 -6.90
N VAL A 60 1.40 3.90 -6.83
CA VAL A 60 1.20 2.83 -5.85
C VAL A 60 2.15 1.65 -6.10
N ARG A 61 2.31 1.20 -7.35
CA ARG A 61 3.27 0.14 -7.71
C ARG A 61 4.71 0.53 -7.36
N ALA A 62 5.10 1.77 -7.66
CA ALA A 62 6.44 2.25 -7.34
C ALA A 62 6.70 2.23 -5.83
N TRP A 63 5.73 2.69 -5.03
CA TRP A 63 5.84 2.66 -3.58
C TRP A 63 5.90 1.23 -3.03
N LEU A 64 5.02 0.33 -3.49
CA LEU A 64 5.01 -1.08 -3.09
C LEU A 64 6.32 -1.80 -3.46
N ALA A 65 6.87 -1.55 -4.66
CA ALA A 65 8.13 -2.13 -5.08
C ALA A 65 9.31 -1.68 -4.20
N ALA A 66 9.28 -0.43 -3.71
CA ALA A 66 10.32 0.11 -2.85
C ALA A 66 10.24 -0.38 -1.39
N HIS A 67 9.05 -0.72 -0.87
CA HIS A 67 8.84 -0.97 0.57
C HIS A 67 8.40 -2.39 0.93
N VAL A 68 7.70 -3.08 0.03
CA VAL A 68 7.14 -4.41 0.28
C VAL A 68 7.93 -5.49 -0.48
N GLY A 69 8.45 -5.13 -1.66
CA GLY A 69 9.06 -6.07 -2.60
C GLY A 69 8.02 -6.92 -3.34
N PRO A 70 8.35 -7.45 -4.53
CA PRO A 70 7.42 -8.28 -5.29
C PRO A 70 7.19 -9.63 -4.58
N LEU A 71 6.00 -10.18 -4.75
CA LEU A 71 5.70 -11.56 -4.38
C LEU A 71 6.56 -12.48 -5.26
N THR A 72 7.71 -12.90 -4.76
CA THR A 72 8.55 -13.87 -5.48
C THR A 72 7.78 -15.19 -5.57
N ALA A 73 7.50 -15.63 -6.80
CA ALA A 73 6.93 -16.94 -7.06
C ALA A 73 7.98 -18.01 -6.72
N GLY A 74 7.92 -18.53 -5.50
CA GLY A 74 8.74 -19.66 -5.05
C GLY A 74 10.23 -19.35 -4.93
N ARG A 75 10.67 -18.96 -3.72
CA ARG A 75 12.06 -19.20 -3.33
C ARG A 75 12.26 -20.71 -3.19
N ALA A 76 12.66 -21.37 -4.28
CA ALA A 76 13.44 -22.59 -4.16
C ALA A 76 14.69 -22.21 -3.36
N GLY A 77 14.78 -22.68 -2.12
CA GLY A 77 15.97 -22.51 -1.29
C GLY A 77 17.14 -23.17 -2.00
N ASN A 78 18.08 -22.36 -2.51
CA ASN A 78 19.39 -22.86 -2.88
C ASN A 78 20.21 -23.00 -1.58
N GLY A 79 20.92 -24.12 -1.49
CA GLY A 79 21.52 -24.62 -0.26
C GLY A 79 22.57 -23.68 0.32
N THR A 80 22.59 -23.64 1.65
CA THR A 80 23.77 -23.29 2.42
C THR A 80 24.91 -24.21 1.97
N ALA A 81 25.89 -23.65 1.26
CA ALA A 81 27.20 -24.27 1.15
C ALA A 81 27.87 -24.14 2.52
N ASP A 82 27.92 -25.24 3.25
CA ASP A 82 28.73 -25.40 4.45
C ASP A 82 30.21 -25.23 4.08
N GLY A 83 30.92 -24.49 4.93
CA GLY A 83 32.28 -24.03 4.70
C GLY A 83 33.30 -25.16 4.61
N ALA A 84 34.32 -24.93 3.80
CA ALA A 84 35.60 -25.62 3.88
C ALA A 84 36.55 -24.82 4.80
#